data_AF-Q54K85-F1
#
_entry.id   AF-Q54K85-F1
#
_cell.length_a   1.000
_cell.length_b   1.000
_cell.length_c   1.000
_cell.angle_alpha   90.00
_cell.angle_beta   90.00
_cell.angle_gamma   90.00
#
_symmetry.space_group_name_H-M   'P 1'
#
loop_
_entity.id
_entity.type
_entity.pdbx_description
1 polymer ?
#
loop_
_entity_poly.entity_id
_entity_poly.type
_entity_poly.pdbx_seq_one_letter_code
_entity_poly.pdbx_strand_id
1 'polypeptide(L)'
;MKKIILFLTVLLVLLFGKIESHSFMKCVDWDFGSNSCAAYPRNYRFYEQQGDGFLFQRGKFTKPYPTELGQSCGPAQRRSSSITNLYSSKHPMGNFQAGQKICPQWPARNHATALRAGTVSFYLSPKMTSDAPADPSQDVFFQNSIHSSPFGNCTKYYENTNNATCTACFDLPMDISPGLYILQFFWEFNPKEYYLTCADIMISSGGAYHYHEPQRPSREEYPQRPSREELQREERQRDQEEQAIRRKRQNDEYLELQREKEREQMQRDIERKAAAEESRKHKSTIFQYIMRDGKLEREFSSASWGPYSKKEVEYYETRPILGNVLFFKCATGSNCLSSKGKRTLNINILGFKEIISNTQVNLLTKGEKIPLSISLEPYIDSSFIDDGDSYNTISVPLQRFYRNEFYAITLSGYDDSNSDIIRVQSISLSN
;
A
#
# COMPACT_ATOMS: atom_id res chain seq x y z
N MET A 1 -16.45 -21.24 -17.00
CA MET A 1 -15.23 -20.40 -16.97
C MET A 1 -15.42 -19.07 -16.22
N LYS A 2 -16.40 -18.21 -16.55
CA LYS A 2 -16.62 -16.91 -15.85
C LYS A 2 -16.71 -16.99 -14.32
N LYS A 3 -17.32 -18.05 -13.76
CA LYS A 3 -17.42 -18.25 -12.30
C LYS A 3 -16.08 -18.52 -11.61
N ILE A 4 -15.11 -19.13 -12.31
CA ILE A 4 -13.79 -19.50 -11.74
C ILE A 4 -12.87 -18.28 -11.70
N ILE A 5 -12.87 -17.46 -12.74
CA ILE A 5 -12.08 -16.22 -12.78
C ILE A 5 -12.56 -15.25 -11.68
N LEU A 6 -13.87 -15.06 -11.52
CA LEU A 6 -14.43 -14.23 -10.44
C LEU A 6 -14.00 -14.75 -9.05
N PHE A 7 -13.99 -16.07 -8.86
CA PHE A 7 -13.57 -16.67 -7.59
C PHE A 7 -12.06 -16.45 -7.30
N LEU A 8 -11.20 -16.58 -8.32
CA LEU A 8 -9.77 -16.32 -8.17
C LEU A 8 -9.47 -14.84 -7.92
N THR A 9 -10.18 -13.91 -8.57
CA THR A 9 -10.02 -12.48 -8.31
C THR A 9 -10.47 -12.13 -6.89
N VAL A 10 -11.59 -12.68 -6.42
CA VAL A 10 -12.04 -12.50 -5.02
C VAL A 10 -11.01 -13.08 -4.03
N LEU A 11 -10.46 -14.26 -4.32
CA LEU A 11 -9.44 -14.88 -3.47
C LEU A 11 -8.14 -14.06 -3.43
N LEU A 12 -7.70 -13.52 -4.57
CA LEU A 12 -6.51 -12.67 -4.64
C LEU A 12 -6.70 -11.35 -3.87
N VAL A 13 -7.89 -10.72 -3.97
CA VAL A 13 -8.25 -9.55 -3.17
C VAL A 13 -8.28 -9.86 -1.66
N LEU A 14 -8.66 -11.09 -1.28
CA LEU A 14 -8.61 -11.53 0.12
C LEU A 14 -7.18 -11.80 0.62
N LEU A 15 -6.24 -12.17 -0.26
CA LEU A 15 -4.85 -12.47 0.13
C LEU A 15 -3.98 -11.24 0.38
N PHE A 16 -4.30 -10.08 -0.22
CA PHE A 16 -3.59 -8.83 0.03
C PHE A 16 -3.94 -8.16 1.39
N GLY A 17 -4.77 -8.79 2.23
CA GLY A 17 -5.22 -8.24 3.51
C GLY A 17 -4.35 -8.53 4.74
N LYS A 18 -3.18 -9.18 4.61
CA LYS A 18 -2.37 -9.62 5.76
C LYS A 18 -1.01 -8.94 5.90
N ILE A 19 -0.92 -7.64 5.63
CA ILE A 19 0.18 -6.86 6.20
C ILE A 19 -0.15 -6.69 7.69
N GLU A 20 0.33 -7.63 8.51
CA GLU A 20 0.26 -7.57 9.98
C GLU A 20 1.01 -6.31 10.46
N SER A 21 0.27 -5.37 11.04
CA SER A 21 0.84 -4.17 11.65
C SER A 21 1.48 -4.49 13.01
N HIS A 22 2.60 -3.91 13.41
CA HIS A 22 2.82 -2.51 13.80
C HIS A 22 2.23 -2.11 15.18
N SER A 23 3.09 -1.52 16.01
CA SER A 23 2.85 -1.28 17.44
C SER A 23 1.99 -0.04 17.69
N PHE A 24 1.28 -0.04 18.81
CA PHE A 24 0.38 1.03 19.26
C PHE A 24 0.22 0.93 20.77
N MET A 25 -0.15 2.03 21.43
CA MET A 25 -0.52 1.98 22.85
C MET A 25 -1.88 1.27 22.99
N LYS A 26 -1.94 0.15 23.71
CA LYS A 26 -3.18 -0.60 23.96
C LYS A 26 -3.90 -0.15 25.25
N CYS A 27 -3.14 0.40 26.19
CA CYS A 27 -3.62 0.85 27.49
C CYS A 27 -2.85 2.10 27.90
N VAL A 28 -3.54 3.11 28.42
CA VAL A 28 -2.93 4.34 28.95
C VAL A 28 -2.51 4.13 30.39
N ASP A 29 -3.32 3.44 31.18
CA ASP A 29 -3.03 3.18 32.59
C ASP A 29 -3.43 1.77 32.97
N TRP A 30 -2.44 0.89 33.06
CA TRP A 30 -2.63 -0.49 33.46
C TRP A 30 -2.58 -0.63 34.98
N ASP A 31 -3.67 -1.12 35.55
CA ASP A 31 -3.73 -1.48 36.95
C ASP A 31 -3.29 -2.94 37.13
N PHE A 32 -2.12 -3.12 37.72
CA PHE A 32 -1.56 -4.44 38.04
C PHE A 32 -2.35 -5.19 39.11
N GLY A 33 -3.05 -4.49 40.00
CA GLY A 33 -3.85 -5.11 41.06
C GLY A 33 -5.13 -5.75 40.51
N SER A 34 -5.87 -5.02 39.67
CA SER A 34 -7.06 -5.57 39.00
C SER A 34 -6.75 -6.35 37.71
N ASN A 35 -5.49 -6.33 37.26
CA ASN A 35 -5.05 -6.90 35.98
C ASN A 35 -5.92 -6.41 34.81
N SER A 36 -6.21 -5.12 34.81
CA SER A 36 -7.12 -4.48 33.86
C SER A 36 -6.62 -3.09 33.46
N CYS A 37 -7.15 -2.58 32.35
CA CYS A 37 -6.80 -1.25 31.88
C CYS A 37 -7.83 -0.22 32.38
N ALA A 38 -7.36 0.78 33.12
CA ALA A 38 -8.18 1.82 33.74
C ALA A 38 -8.46 3.00 32.80
N ALA A 39 -7.65 3.19 31.75
CA ALA A 39 -7.79 4.27 30.78
C ALA A 39 -7.31 3.84 29.40
N TYR A 40 -8.03 4.23 28.35
CA TYR A 40 -7.80 3.73 26.99
C TYR A 40 -7.40 4.84 26.00
N PRO A 41 -6.72 4.48 24.91
CA PRO A 41 -6.56 5.35 23.76
C PRO A 41 -7.89 5.88 23.22
N ARG A 42 -7.83 7.03 22.54
CA ARG A 42 -8.99 7.60 21.86
C ARG A 42 -9.57 6.62 20.86
N ASN A 43 -10.91 6.53 20.78
CA ASN A 43 -11.65 5.69 19.85
C ASN A 43 -11.43 4.18 20.01
N TYR A 44 -10.99 3.72 21.19
CA TYR A 44 -10.63 2.31 21.41
C TYR A 44 -11.76 1.31 21.14
N ARG A 45 -13.03 1.70 21.32
CA ARG A 45 -14.20 0.85 21.06
C ARG A 45 -14.27 0.31 19.63
N PHE A 46 -13.79 1.07 18.65
CA PHE A 46 -13.81 0.64 17.25
C PHE A 46 -12.76 -0.44 17.00
N TYR A 47 -11.70 -0.49 17.81
CA TYR A 47 -10.63 -1.50 17.70
C TYR A 47 -11.07 -2.88 18.16
N GLU A 48 -11.89 -2.96 19.22
CA GLU A 48 -12.43 -4.23 19.69
C GLU A 48 -13.34 -4.87 18.62
N GLN A 49 -14.11 -4.06 17.90
CA GLN A 49 -15.03 -4.52 16.85
C GLN A 49 -14.30 -4.98 15.58
N GLN A 50 -13.17 -4.36 15.24
CA GLN A 50 -12.43 -4.63 14.00
C GLN A 50 -11.44 -5.81 14.13
N GLY A 51 -11.09 -6.22 15.35
CA GLY A 51 -10.08 -7.24 15.58
C GLY A 51 -8.66 -6.82 15.15
N ASP A 52 -7.73 -7.78 15.13
CA ASP A 52 -6.31 -7.54 14.86
C ASP A 52 -5.97 -7.30 13.37
N GLY A 53 -6.95 -7.26 12.47
CA GLY A 53 -6.72 -7.12 11.02
C GLY A 53 -6.59 -5.69 10.48
N PHE A 54 -7.10 -4.67 11.20
CA PHE A 54 -7.20 -3.28 10.69
C PHE A 54 -6.34 -2.29 11.48
N LEU A 55 -5.14 -2.71 11.83
CA LEU A 55 -4.34 -2.03 12.85
C LEU A 55 -3.75 -0.67 12.40
N PHE A 56 -3.72 -0.33 11.10
CA PHE A 56 -3.42 1.04 10.64
C PHE A 56 -4.44 2.07 11.16
N GLN A 57 -5.56 1.60 11.71
CA GLN A 57 -6.55 2.43 12.40
C GLN A 57 -6.22 2.57 13.90
N ARG A 58 -5.45 1.64 14.50
CA ARG A 58 -5.07 1.68 15.93
C ARG A 58 -4.07 2.79 16.27
N GLY A 59 -3.31 3.25 15.28
CA GLY A 59 -2.35 4.35 15.39
C GLY A 59 -1.99 4.93 14.03
N LYS A 60 -1.14 5.96 13.99
CA LYS A 60 -0.53 6.42 12.73
C LYS A 60 0.67 5.53 12.41
N PHE A 61 0.79 5.16 11.14
CA PHE A 61 1.95 4.49 10.60
C PHE A 61 2.47 5.26 9.38
N THR A 62 3.76 5.57 9.35
CA THR A 62 4.38 6.25 8.21
C THR A 62 5.48 5.36 7.62
N LYS A 63 5.22 4.67 6.50
CA LYS A 63 6.24 3.99 5.68
C LYS A 63 5.91 4.09 4.19
N PRO A 64 6.91 4.05 3.30
CA PRO A 64 8.18 4.77 3.35
C PRO A 64 8.22 5.79 2.20
N TYR A 65 7.26 6.71 2.14
CA TYR A 65 7.30 7.94 1.31
C TYR A 65 6.46 9.00 2.03
N PRO A 66 6.88 10.28 2.02
CA PRO A 66 6.89 11.12 3.20
C PRO A 66 5.47 11.49 3.60
N THR A 67 4.89 10.73 4.53
CA THR A 67 3.92 11.35 5.42
C THR A 67 4.76 12.22 6.32
N GLU A 68 4.87 13.50 5.97
CA GLU A 68 5.41 14.49 6.89
C GLU A 68 4.75 14.27 8.26
N LEU A 69 5.54 14.41 9.31
CA LEU A 69 5.07 14.28 10.69
C LEU A 69 3.99 15.33 11.04
N GLY A 70 3.43 16.09 10.09
CA GLY A 70 2.46 17.16 10.33
C GLY A 70 1.25 16.80 11.19
N GLN A 71 0.77 15.54 11.15
CA GLN A 71 -0.32 15.07 12.03
C GLN A 71 0.19 14.15 13.14
N SER A 72 -0.16 14.49 14.38
CA SER A 72 0.26 13.81 15.61
C SER A 72 -0.50 12.52 15.94
N CYS A 73 -1.77 12.43 15.55
CA CYS A 73 -2.63 11.28 15.84
C CYS A 73 -3.00 10.51 14.56
N GLY A 74 -3.28 9.21 14.69
CA GLY A 74 -3.71 8.37 13.56
C GLY A 74 -5.04 8.83 12.95
N PRO A 75 -5.35 8.50 11.68
CA PRO A 75 -6.57 8.94 10.99
C PRO A 75 -7.86 8.58 11.74
N ALA A 76 -7.94 7.38 12.31
CA ALA A 76 -9.09 6.95 13.11
C ALA A 76 -9.07 7.50 14.55
N GLN A 77 -7.98 8.14 14.95
CA GLN A 77 -7.87 8.87 16.22
C GLN A 77 -8.06 10.37 16.04
N ARG A 78 -8.44 10.88 14.88
CA ARG A 78 -8.74 12.32 14.74
C ARG A 78 -9.96 12.71 15.58
N ARG A 79 -9.95 13.91 16.15
CA ARG A 79 -11.15 14.51 16.77
C ARG A 79 -12.13 14.88 15.66
N SER A 80 -13.16 14.07 15.47
CA SER A 80 -14.28 14.36 14.55
C SER A 80 -15.59 14.65 15.28
N SER A 81 -15.62 14.47 16.60
CA SER A 81 -16.79 14.69 17.46
C SER A 81 -16.34 15.15 18.84
N SER A 82 -17.30 15.49 19.72
CA SER A 82 -17.00 15.85 21.12
C SER A 82 -16.17 14.75 21.78
N ILE A 83 -15.27 15.14 22.68
CA ILE A 83 -14.38 14.20 23.35
C ILE A 83 -15.15 13.06 24.04
N THR A 84 -16.29 13.37 24.65
CA THR A 84 -17.18 12.41 25.31
C THR A 84 -17.63 11.28 24.39
N ASN A 85 -17.80 11.56 23.09
CA ASN A 85 -18.23 10.57 22.11
C ASN A 85 -17.10 9.66 21.63
N LEU A 86 -15.84 9.99 21.93
CA LEU A 86 -14.65 9.21 21.53
C LEU A 86 -14.32 8.08 22.52
N TYR A 87 -15.00 8.08 23.68
CA TYR A 87 -14.83 7.12 24.77
C TYR A 87 -16.15 6.43 25.10
N SER A 88 -16.11 5.43 25.97
CA SER A 88 -17.29 4.75 26.50
C SER A 88 -17.07 4.35 27.96
N SER A 89 -18.11 3.87 28.63
CA SER A 89 -17.98 3.30 29.99
C SER A 89 -17.02 2.11 30.05
N LYS A 90 -16.94 1.32 28.97
CA LYS A 90 -16.00 0.18 28.85
C LYS A 90 -14.57 0.61 28.52
N HIS A 91 -14.43 1.69 27.75
CA HIS A 91 -13.14 2.25 27.35
C HIS A 91 -13.06 3.72 27.76
N PRO A 92 -12.93 4.00 29.08
CA PRO A 92 -12.95 5.36 29.59
C PRO A 92 -11.71 6.15 29.21
N MET A 93 -11.89 7.46 29.17
CA MET A 93 -10.80 8.44 29.13
C MET A 93 -10.05 8.44 30.46
N GLY A 94 -8.74 8.71 30.45
CA GLY A 94 -7.96 8.83 31.68
C GLY A 94 -8.38 10.04 32.51
N ASN A 95 -8.57 9.86 33.81
CA ASN A 95 -8.73 10.95 34.77
C ASN A 95 -7.66 10.81 35.85
N PHE A 96 -6.74 11.75 35.87
CA PHE A 96 -5.52 11.68 36.66
C PHE A 96 -5.32 12.94 37.50
N GLN A 97 -4.30 12.90 38.35
CA GLN A 97 -3.81 14.04 39.12
C GLN A 97 -2.35 14.35 38.74
N ALA A 98 -1.92 15.58 39.02
CA ALA A 98 -0.50 15.94 38.92
C ALA A 98 0.34 15.00 39.80
N GLY A 99 1.47 14.52 39.29
CA GLY A 99 2.31 13.55 40.00
C GLY A 99 1.80 12.10 40.03
N GLN A 100 0.60 11.83 39.50
CA GLN A 100 0.08 10.47 39.51
C GLN A 100 0.92 9.57 38.61
N LYS A 101 1.26 8.39 39.13
CA LYS A 101 1.87 7.31 38.34
C LYS A 101 0.85 6.73 37.37
N ILE A 102 1.23 6.63 36.10
CA ILE A 102 0.48 5.90 35.08
C ILE A 102 1.36 4.81 34.46
N CYS A 103 0.74 3.72 34.01
CA CYS A 103 1.45 2.58 33.41
C CYS A 103 0.95 2.23 32.01
N PRO A 104 1.32 2.98 30.95
CA PRO A 104 0.99 2.63 29.58
C PRO A 104 1.51 1.26 29.14
N GLN A 105 0.72 0.55 28.33
CA GLN A 105 1.12 -0.71 27.70
C GLN A 105 0.98 -0.71 26.19
N TRP A 106 1.82 -1.50 25.53
CA TRP A 106 1.78 -1.77 24.09
C TRP A 106 2.16 -3.23 23.79
N PRO A 107 1.67 -3.83 22.69
CA PRO A 107 2.10 -5.15 22.27
C PRO A 107 3.49 -5.09 21.60
N ALA A 108 4.35 -6.06 21.89
CA ALA A 108 5.69 -6.10 21.33
C ALA A 108 5.73 -6.48 19.84
N ARG A 109 4.81 -7.35 19.39
CA ARG A 109 4.66 -7.80 18.00
C ARG A 109 6.00 -8.24 17.38
N ASN A 110 6.70 -9.17 18.05
CA ASN A 110 8.03 -9.69 17.72
C ASN A 110 9.23 -8.75 17.96
N HIS A 111 9.01 -7.53 18.45
CA HIS A 111 10.10 -6.59 18.74
C HIS A 111 10.53 -6.58 20.22
N ALA A 112 10.05 -7.52 21.04
CA ALA A 112 10.37 -7.57 22.47
C ALA A 112 11.88 -7.69 22.74
N THR A 113 12.59 -8.44 21.91
CA THR A 113 14.03 -8.73 22.04
C THR A 113 14.87 -8.11 20.93
N ALA A 114 14.26 -7.36 20.02
CA ALA A 114 14.99 -6.76 18.91
C ALA A 114 15.89 -5.64 19.45
N LEU A 115 17.21 -5.81 19.34
CA LEU A 115 18.20 -4.79 19.73
C LEU A 115 17.93 -3.41 19.10
N ARG A 116 17.32 -3.40 17.90
CA ARG A 116 16.97 -2.19 17.15
C ARG A 116 15.57 -1.66 17.46
N ALA A 117 14.84 -2.23 18.41
CA ALA A 117 13.50 -1.74 18.75
C ALA A 117 13.49 -0.32 19.31
N GLY A 118 14.64 0.25 19.71
CA GLY A 118 14.73 1.65 20.10
C GLY A 118 13.92 2.00 21.34
N THR A 119 13.40 3.23 21.35
CA THR A 119 12.78 3.86 22.53
C THR A 119 11.36 4.30 22.21
N VAL A 120 10.44 4.03 23.14
CA VAL A 120 9.11 4.66 23.16
C VAL A 120 9.21 5.95 23.94
N SER A 121 8.67 7.02 23.38
CA SER A 121 8.57 8.32 24.02
C SER A 121 7.10 8.66 24.28
N PHE A 122 6.87 9.36 25.38
CA PHE A 122 5.58 9.89 25.75
C PHE A 122 5.66 11.42 25.75
N TYR A 123 4.72 12.03 25.05
CA TYR A 123 4.59 13.47 24.94
C TYR A 123 3.21 13.90 25.42
N LEU A 124 3.13 15.11 25.95
CA LEU A 124 1.86 15.70 26.34
C LEU A 124 1.59 16.96 25.51
N SER A 125 0.36 17.17 25.06
CA SER A 125 0.01 18.45 24.47
C SER A 125 0.10 19.58 25.51
N PRO A 126 0.08 20.85 25.08
CA PRO A 126 -0.41 21.94 25.93
C PRO A 126 -1.84 21.66 26.40
N LYS A 127 -2.28 22.39 27.42
CA LYS A 127 -3.67 22.32 27.90
C LYS A 127 -4.64 22.66 26.77
N MET A 128 -5.55 21.74 26.50
CA MET A 128 -6.55 21.83 25.44
C MET A 128 -7.85 22.41 25.99
N THR A 129 -8.60 23.09 25.12
CA THR A 129 -10.01 23.37 25.37
C THR A 129 -10.86 22.17 24.93
N SER A 130 -12.05 22.01 25.53
CA SER A 130 -13.01 20.97 25.11
C SER A 130 -13.37 21.08 23.63
N ASP A 131 -13.38 22.30 23.12
CA ASP A 131 -13.88 22.65 21.79
C ASP A 131 -12.78 22.78 20.74
N ALA A 132 -11.52 22.47 21.11
CA ALA A 132 -10.41 22.50 20.16
C ALA A 132 -10.69 21.53 18.99
N PRO A 133 -10.75 22.03 17.73
CA PRO A 133 -11.25 21.26 16.60
C PRO A 133 -10.24 20.23 16.07
N ALA A 134 -8.96 20.36 16.44
CA ALA A 134 -7.89 19.55 15.91
C ALA A 134 -6.85 19.23 17.00
N ASP A 135 -6.10 18.16 16.75
CA ASP A 135 -4.93 17.81 17.55
C ASP A 135 -3.77 18.79 17.22
N PRO A 136 -2.89 19.09 18.20
CA PRO A 136 -1.67 19.85 17.92
C PRO A 136 -0.79 19.19 16.86
N SER A 137 0.07 19.97 16.20
CA SER A 137 1.08 19.41 15.30
C SER A 137 2.11 18.56 16.06
N GLN A 138 2.83 17.70 15.36
CA GLN A 138 3.86 16.87 16.00
C GLN A 138 4.99 17.70 16.63
N ASP A 139 5.35 18.85 16.05
CA ASP A 139 6.38 19.74 16.62
C ASP A 139 5.99 20.24 18.01
N VAL A 140 4.70 20.50 18.24
CA VAL A 140 4.19 20.87 19.56
C VAL A 140 4.37 19.71 20.54
N PHE A 141 4.12 18.47 20.13
CA PHE A 141 4.37 17.31 21.00
C PHE A 141 5.86 17.15 21.31
N PHE A 142 6.75 17.29 20.32
CA PHE A 142 8.20 17.14 20.55
C PHE A 142 8.78 18.15 21.54
N GLN A 143 8.15 19.31 21.73
CA GLN A 143 8.53 20.28 22.75
C GLN A 143 8.09 19.91 24.18
N ASN A 144 7.26 18.88 24.33
CA ASN A 144 6.59 18.53 25.58
C ASN A 144 6.77 17.04 25.91
N SER A 145 8.02 16.55 25.86
CA SER A 145 8.36 15.19 26.28
C SER A 145 8.26 15.04 27.78
N ILE A 146 7.58 13.99 28.25
CA ILE A 146 7.41 13.73 29.68
C ILE A 146 8.09 12.43 30.13
N HIS A 147 8.27 11.46 29.23
CA HIS A 147 8.93 10.21 29.56
C HIS A 147 9.48 9.51 28.32
N SER A 148 10.49 8.66 28.53
CA SER A 148 10.98 7.72 27.52
C SER A 148 11.42 6.42 28.16
N SER A 149 11.22 5.30 27.46
CA SER A 149 11.57 3.95 27.92
C SER A 149 11.99 3.09 26.74
N PRO A 150 12.92 2.12 26.92
CA PRO A 150 13.19 1.12 25.90
C PRO A 150 11.90 0.43 25.46
N PHE A 151 11.72 0.23 24.15
CA PHE A 151 10.54 -0.44 23.60
C PHE A 151 10.39 -1.86 24.17
N GLY A 152 11.51 -2.57 24.30
CA GLY A 152 11.60 -3.97 24.73
C GLY A 152 11.36 -4.22 26.22
N ASN A 153 10.84 -3.25 27.00
CA ASN A 153 10.49 -3.48 28.41
C ASN A 153 9.21 -4.31 28.54
N CYS A 154 9.30 -5.60 28.16
CA CYS A 154 8.16 -6.48 27.99
C CYS A 154 8.16 -7.63 28.99
N THR A 155 6.96 -8.00 29.44
CA THR A 155 6.73 -9.20 30.25
C THR A 155 6.45 -10.38 29.33
N LYS A 156 6.82 -11.59 29.79
CA LYS A 156 6.55 -12.87 29.09
C LYS A 156 7.12 -12.97 27.66
N TYR A 157 8.15 -12.18 27.33
CA TYR A 157 8.76 -12.22 26.00
C TYR A 157 9.39 -13.57 25.65
N TYR A 158 9.75 -14.37 26.66
CA TYR A 158 10.29 -15.73 26.51
C TYR A 158 9.22 -16.75 26.08
N GLU A 159 7.92 -16.47 26.31
CA GLU A 159 6.83 -17.38 25.95
C GLU A 159 6.41 -17.16 24.49
N ASN A 160 6.22 -15.91 24.10
CA ASN A 160 5.83 -15.53 22.76
C ASN A 160 6.09 -14.03 22.52
N THR A 161 7.12 -13.71 21.73
CA THR A 161 7.48 -12.31 21.41
C THR A 161 6.37 -11.56 20.66
N ASN A 162 5.46 -12.26 19.99
CA ASN A 162 4.32 -11.66 19.31
C ASN A 162 3.24 -11.17 20.29
N ASN A 163 3.04 -11.92 21.38
CA ASN A 163 2.01 -11.64 22.40
C ASN A 163 2.56 -10.94 23.64
N ALA A 164 3.88 -10.76 23.73
CA ALA A 164 4.52 -10.06 24.83
C ALA A 164 3.95 -8.64 24.97
N THR A 165 3.63 -8.28 26.21
CA THR A 165 3.13 -6.94 26.54
C THR A 165 4.25 -6.14 27.16
N CYS A 166 4.53 -5.00 26.56
CA CYS A 166 5.50 -4.03 27.04
C CYS A 166 4.82 -2.97 27.89
N THR A 167 5.55 -2.40 28.83
CA THR A 167 5.02 -1.42 29.78
C THR A 167 6.08 -0.39 30.11
N ALA A 168 5.66 0.85 30.30
CA ALA A 168 6.43 1.88 30.99
C ALA A 168 5.56 2.45 32.10
N CYS A 169 6.11 2.66 33.29
CA CYS A 169 5.42 3.33 34.37
C CYS A 169 6.18 4.61 34.72
N PHE A 170 5.48 5.72 34.77
CA PHE A 170 6.07 7.02 35.06
C PHE A 170 5.05 7.95 35.72
N ASP A 171 5.54 8.96 36.42
CA ASP A 171 4.71 9.94 37.09
C ASP A 171 4.41 11.09 36.12
N LEU A 172 3.15 11.55 36.09
CA LEU A 172 2.79 12.77 35.38
C LEU A 172 3.52 13.98 36.01
N PRO A 173 3.83 15.05 35.25
CA PRO A 173 4.51 16.22 35.80
C PRO A 173 3.78 16.77 37.04
N MET A 174 4.52 17.15 38.07
CA MET A 174 3.96 17.66 39.33
C MET A 174 3.33 19.05 39.19
N ASP A 175 3.77 19.81 38.18
CA ASP A 175 3.38 21.20 37.90
C ASP A 175 2.31 21.30 36.80
N ILE A 176 1.79 20.17 36.32
CA ILE A 176 0.73 20.15 35.32
C ILE A 176 -0.56 20.78 35.87
N SER A 177 -1.04 21.82 35.19
CA SER A 177 -2.29 22.49 35.61
C SER A 177 -3.52 21.62 35.35
N PRO A 178 -4.58 21.70 36.17
CA PRO A 178 -5.82 20.96 35.92
C PRO A 178 -6.43 21.32 34.55
N GLY A 179 -6.90 20.32 33.80
CA GLY A 179 -7.46 20.52 32.46
C GLY A 179 -7.37 19.30 31.56
N LEU A 180 -7.79 19.48 30.31
CA LEU A 180 -7.74 18.46 29.27
C LEU A 180 -6.39 18.49 28.55
N TYR A 181 -5.80 17.32 28.31
CA TYR A 181 -4.54 17.16 27.57
C TYR A 181 -4.64 15.95 26.63
N ILE A 182 -3.70 15.87 25.69
CA ILE A 182 -3.50 14.70 24.84
C ILE A 182 -2.15 14.07 25.21
N LEU A 183 -2.17 12.82 25.62
CA LEU A 183 -1.00 11.97 25.77
C LEU A 183 -0.72 11.26 24.44
N GLN A 184 0.49 11.42 23.92
CA GLN A 184 0.96 10.73 22.71
C GLN A 184 1.99 9.68 23.08
N PHE A 185 1.69 8.43 22.72
CA PHE A 185 2.68 7.36 22.56
C PHE A 185 3.36 7.55 21.19
N PHE A 186 4.68 7.61 21.19
CA PHE A 186 5.51 7.75 20.00
C PHE A 186 6.58 6.69 19.98
N TRP A 187 6.70 5.99 18.86
CA TRP A 187 7.75 5.00 18.66
C TRP A 187 8.32 5.10 17.25
N GLU A 188 9.65 5.23 17.15
CA GLU A 188 10.38 5.08 15.89
C GLU A 188 11.05 3.70 15.89
N PHE A 189 10.63 2.82 14.98
CA PHE A 189 11.23 1.48 14.91
C PHE A 189 12.48 1.45 14.03
N ASN A 190 12.38 1.96 12.80
CA ASN A 190 13.51 2.25 11.94
C ASN A 190 13.50 3.74 11.61
N PRO A 191 14.63 4.32 11.14
CA PRO A 191 14.67 5.71 10.73
C PRO A 191 13.48 6.07 9.84
N LYS A 192 12.69 7.06 10.26
CA LYS A 192 11.49 7.57 9.55
C LYS A 192 10.28 6.62 9.53
N GLU A 193 10.28 5.57 10.34
CA GLU A 193 9.14 4.67 10.51
C GLU A 193 8.49 4.89 11.87
N TYR A 194 7.47 5.74 11.90
CA TYR A 194 6.85 6.19 13.13
C TYR A 194 5.53 5.47 13.40
N TYR A 195 5.30 5.19 14.68
CA TYR A 195 4.09 4.63 15.25
C TYR A 195 3.57 5.55 16.33
N LEU A 196 2.32 5.99 16.18
CA LEU A 196 1.74 7.02 17.04
C LEU A 196 0.37 6.59 17.55
N THR A 197 0.13 6.75 18.84
CA THR A 197 -1.20 6.55 19.43
C THR A 197 -1.51 7.69 20.40
N CYS A 198 -2.66 8.33 20.22
CA CYS A 198 -3.12 9.40 21.11
C CYS A 198 -4.18 8.89 22.09
N ALA A 199 -4.14 9.44 23.29
CA ALA A 199 -5.19 9.34 24.30
C ALA A 199 -5.46 10.73 24.86
N ASP A 200 -6.72 11.03 25.13
CA ASP A 200 -7.08 12.21 25.88
C ASP A 200 -7.06 11.89 27.37
N ILE A 201 -6.56 12.82 28.18
CA ILE A 201 -6.49 12.68 29.63
C ILE A 201 -7.02 13.96 30.30
N MET A 202 -7.78 13.78 31.37
CA MET A 202 -8.22 14.87 32.24
C MET A 202 -7.32 14.91 33.47
N ILE A 203 -6.79 16.09 33.78
CA ILE A 203 -6.07 16.36 35.02
C ILE A 203 -7.02 17.08 35.96
N SER A 204 -7.38 16.42 37.06
CA SER A 204 -8.22 16.96 38.11
C SER A 204 -7.42 17.85 39.08
N SER A 205 -8.08 18.82 39.71
CA SER A 205 -7.49 19.70 40.73
C SER A 205 -7.28 19.04 42.10
N GLY A 206 -7.31 17.71 42.17
CA GLY A 206 -7.22 16.99 43.45
C GLY A 206 -5.88 17.26 44.13
N GLY A 207 -5.91 17.46 45.45
CA GLY A 207 -4.71 17.66 46.27
C GLY A 207 -3.69 16.55 46.05
N ALA A 208 -2.41 16.89 46.18
CA ALA A 208 -1.26 16.04 45.89
C ALA A 208 -1.54 14.54 46.14
N TYR A 209 -1.46 13.73 45.08
CA TYR A 209 -1.63 12.29 45.18
C TYR A 209 -0.56 11.71 46.12
N HIS A 210 -0.96 11.19 47.27
CA HIS A 210 -0.07 10.41 48.13
C HIS A 210 0.06 9.01 47.52
N TYR A 211 1.17 8.76 46.84
CA TYR A 211 1.51 7.44 46.32
C TYR A 211 1.60 6.42 47.48
N HIS A 212 0.69 5.46 47.50
CA HIS A 212 0.93 4.20 48.21
C HIS A 212 1.63 3.27 47.22
N GLU A 213 2.92 3.04 47.42
CA GLU A 213 3.66 2.01 46.68
C GLU A 213 2.94 0.68 46.91
N PRO A 214 2.38 0.03 45.86
CA PRO A 214 1.78 -1.27 46.04
C PRO A 214 2.86 -2.19 46.58
N GLN A 215 2.56 -2.87 47.69
CA GLN A 215 3.47 -3.80 48.34
C GLN A 215 3.99 -4.75 47.28
N ARG A 216 5.29 -4.59 46.96
CA ARG A 216 6.01 -5.46 46.03
C ARG A 216 5.67 -6.89 46.45
N PRO A 217 5.09 -7.74 45.57
CA PRO A 217 4.78 -9.11 45.96
C PRO A 217 6.03 -9.69 46.61
N SER A 218 5.85 -10.24 47.81
CA SER A 218 6.91 -10.86 48.59
C SER A 218 7.73 -11.70 47.64
N ARG A 219 9.02 -11.35 47.49
CA ARG A 219 10.01 -11.96 46.60
C ARG A 219 9.73 -13.47 46.52
N GLU A 220 8.89 -13.87 45.56
CA GLU A 220 8.73 -15.28 45.26
C GLU A 220 10.14 -15.75 44.98
N GLU A 221 10.49 -16.85 45.63
CA GLU A 221 11.78 -17.49 45.51
C GLU A 221 11.96 -17.75 44.02
N TYR A 222 12.62 -16.81 43.33
CA TYR A 222 12.79 -16.88 41.89
C TYR A 222 13.46 -18.23 41.66
N PRO A 223 12.86 -19.11 40.82
CA PRO A 223 13.46 -20.40 40.54
C PRO A 223 14.92 -20.17 40.19
N GLN A 224 15.80 -20.97 40.81
CA GLN A 224 17.24 -20.82 40.70
C GLN A 224 17.59 -20.55 39.24
N ARG A 225 18.30 -19.44 39.02
CA ARG A 225 18.68 -18.99 37.68
C ARG A 225 19.31 -20.18 36.95
N PRO A 226 18.84 -20.55 35.74
CA PRO A 226 19.37 -21.71 35.04
C PRO A 226 20.89 -21.62 34.95
N SER A 227 21.56 -22.76 35.11
CA SER A 227 23.00 -22.83 34.96
C SER A 227 23.41 -22.34 33.57
N ARG A 228 24.63 -21.83 33.43
CA ARG A 228 25.16 -21.39 32.12
C ARG A 228 25.08 -22.50 31.08
N GLU A 229 25.24 -23.76 31.49
CA GLU A 229 25.12 -24.92 30.62
C GLU A 229 23.68 -25.18 30.17
N GLU A 230 22.68 -25.01 31.05
CA GLU A 230 21.27 -25.11 30.69
C GLU A 230 20.87 -24.03 29.68
N LEU A 231 21.26 -22.76 29.91
CA LEU A 231 21.00 -21.68 28.96
C LEU A 231 21.59 -21.97 27.58
N GLN A 232 22.81 -22.51 27.52
CA GLN A 232 23.45 -22.90 26.25
C GLN A 232 22.78 -24.11 25.59
N ARG A 233 22.21 -25.05 26.36
CA ARG A 233 21.44 -26.18 25.81
C ARG A 233 20.11 -25.70 25.24
N GLU A 234 19.39 -24.84 25.95
CA GLU A 234 18.15 -24.22 25.46
C GLU A 234 18.38 -23.37 24.23
N GLU A 235 19.45 -22.57 24.18
CA GLU A 235 19.81 -21.77 23.02
C GLU A 235 20.08 -22.64 21.79
N ARG A 236 20.88 -23.72 21.93
CA ARG A 236 21.11 -24.68 20.84
C ARG A 236 19.83 -25.39 20.40
N GLN A 237 18.92 -25.71 21.33
CA GLN A 237 17.65 -26.33 20.99
C GLN A 237 16.73 -25.37 20.23
N ARG A 238 16.66 -24.10 20.65
CA ARG A 238 15.93 -23.05 19.93
C ARG A 238 16.49 -22.82 18.53
N ASP A 239 17.81 -22.76 18.39
CA ASP A 239 18.46 -22.62 17.09
C ASP A 239 18.15 -23.80 16.15
N GLN A 240 18.14 -25.02 16.68
CA GLN A 240 17.78 -26.22 15.92
C GLN A 240 16.31 -26.21 15.50
N GLU A 241 15.40 -25.82 16.39
CA GLU A 241 13.98 -25.70 16.10
C GLU A 241 13.70 -24.60 15.07
N GLU A 242 14.33 -23.43 15.21
CA GLU A 242 14.21 -22.33 14.25
C GLU A 242 14.74 -22.74 12.87
N GLN A 243 15.87 -23.46 12.81
CA GLN A 243 16.39 -24.01 11.55
C GLN A 243 15.43 -25.05 10.94
N ALA A 244 14.79 -25.90 11.75
CA ALA A 244 13.80 -26.87 11.28
C ALA A 244 12.55 -26.16 10.73
N ILE A 245 12.04 -25.14 11.42
CA ILE A 245 10.91 -24.31 10.97
C ILE A 245 11.27 -23.60 9.66
N ARG A 246 12.47 -23.03 9.56
CA ARG A 246 12.94 -22.35 8.35
C ARG A 246 13.04 -23.32 7.16
N ARG A 247 13.60 -24.51 7.34
CA ARG A 247 13.66 -25.55 6.29
C ARG A 247 12.26 -26.00 5.87
N LYS A 248 11.34 -26.17 6.81
CA LYS A 248 9.96 -26.53 6.52
C LYS A 248 9.28 -25.44 5.67
N ARG A 249 9.39 -24.17 6.06
CA ARG A 249 8.87 -23.04 5.27
C ARG A 249 9.44 -23.00 3.85
N GLN A 250 10.75 -23.19 3.70
CA GLN A 250 11.39 -23.23 2.38
C GLN A 250 10.89 -24.40 1.52
N ASN A 251 10.67 -25.57 2.12
CA ASN A 251 10.10 -26.73 1.41
C ASN A 251 8.64 -26.49 1.02
N ASP A 252 7.84 -25.89 1.90
CA ASP A 252 6.44 -25.55 1.63
C ASP A 252 6.33 -24.53 0.50
N GLU A 253 7.16 -23.47 0.52
CA GLU A 253 7.26 -22.45 -0.53
C GLU A 253 7.71 -23.06 -1.87
N TYR A 254 8.71 -23.94 -1.85
CA TYR A 254 9.15 -24.66 -3.04
C TYR A 254 8.03 -25.54 -3.63
N LEU A 255 7.28 -26.24 -2.78
CA LEU A 255 6.16 -27.09 -3.20
C LEU A 255 5.01 -26.25 -3.78
N GLU A 256 4.72 -25.09 -3.20
CA GLU A 256 3.71 -24.16 -3.71
C GLU A 256 4.09 -23.60 -5.08
N LEU A 257 5.37 -23.21 -5.26
CA LEU A 257 5.90 -22.77 -6.54
C LEU A 257 5.80 -23.86 -7.63
N GLN A 258 6.05 -25.12 -7.28
CA GLN A 258 5.87 -26.23 -8.22
C GLN A 258 4.40 -26.39 -8.64
N ARG A 259 3.46 -26.33 -7.68
CA ARG A 259 2.02 -26.36 -7.98
C ARG A 259 1.56 -25.17 -8.81
N GLU A 260 2.15 -23.99 -8.60
CA GLU A 260 1.88 -22.82 -9.45
C GLU A 260 2.35 -23.04 -10.89
N LYS A 261 3.57 -23.53 -11.09
CA LYS A 261 4.09 -23.88 -12.43
C LYS A 261 3.25 -24.94 -13.14
N GLU A 262 2.78 -25.96 -12.42
CA GLU A 262 1.87 -26.97 -12.96
C GLU A 262 0.52 -26.37 -13.37
N ARG A 263 -0.05 -25.47 -12.55
CA ARG A 263 -1.30 -24.76 -12.86
C ARG A 263 -1.15 -23.85 -14.08
N GLU A 264 -0.06 -23.10 -14.16
CA GLU A 264 0.23 -22.28 -15.34
C GLU A 264 0.42 -23.13 -16.60
N GLN A 265 1.12 -24.26 -16.50
CA GLN A 265 1.32 -25.16 -17.64
C GLN A 265 -0.01 -25.73 -18.12
N MET A 266 -0.86 -26.18 -17.19
CA MET A 266 -2.21 -26.64 -17.51
C MET A 266 -3.05 -25.54 -18.16
N GLN A 267 -2.96 -24.30 -17.68
CA GLN A 267 -3.67 -23.15 -18.26
C GLN A 267 -3.17 -22.85 -19.68
N ARG A 268 -1.86 -22.87 -19.92
CA ARG A 268 -1.27 -22.72 -21.26
C ARG A 268 -1.74 -23.81 -22.21
N ASP A 269 -1.87 -25.04 -21.74
CA ASP A 269 -2.36 -26.16 -22.56
C ASP A 269 -3.86 -26.03 -22.89
N ILE A 270 -4.68 -25.50 -21.97
CA ILE A 270 -6.09 -25.16 -22.22
C ILE A 270 -6.19 -24.06 -23.28
N GLU A 271 -5.42 -22.99 -23.13
CA GLU A 271 -5.39 -21.86 -24.07
C GLU A 271 -4.92 -22.29 -25.46
N ARG A 272 -3.88 -23.12 -25.55
CA ARG A 272 -3.42 -23.69 -26.84
C ARG A 272 -4.50 -24.52 -27.51
N LYS A 273 -5.26 -25.33 -26.76
CA LYS A 273 -6.36 -26.12 -27.31
C LYS A 273 -7.51 -25.23 -27.78
N ALA A 274 -7.87 -24.20 -27.00
CA ALA A 274 -8.90 -23.23 -27.38
C ALA A 274 -8.51 -22.45 -28.64
N ALA A 275 -7.28 -21.92 -28.70
CA ALA A 275 -6.75 -21.21 -29.85
C ALA A 275 -6.69 -22.09 -31.11
N ALA A 276 -6.31 -23.38 -30.96
CA ALA A 276 -6.33 -24.33 -32.07
C ALA A 276 -7.75 -24.62 -32.57
N GLU A 277 -8.75 -24.62 -31.69
CA GLU A 277 -10.16 -24.79 -32.07
C GLU A 277 -10.74 -23.53 -32.73
N GLU A 278 -10.35 -22.36 -32.24
CA GLU A 278 -10.82 -21.06 -32.74
C GLU A 278 -10.18 -20.69 -34.09
N SER A 279 -8.89 -21.00 -34.27
CA SER A 279 -8.19 -20.88 -35.55
C SER A 279 -8.84 -21.72 -36.67
N ARG A 280 -9.46 -22.86 -36.33
CA ARG A 280 -10.25 -23.63 -37.30
C ARG A 280 -11.55 -22.93 -37.70
N LYS A 281 -12.09 -22.05 -36.86
CA LYS A 281 -13.41 -21.42 -37.06
C LYS A 281 -13.33 -20.11 -37.83
N HIS A 282 -12.24 -19.34 -37.77
CA HIS A 282 -12.21 -17.98 -38.33
C HIS A 282 -11.09 -17.80 -39.36
N LYS A 283 -11.48 -17.71 -40.64
CA LYS A 283 -10.61 -17.25 -41.72
C LYS A 283 -10.64 -15.71 -41.76
N SER A 284 -9.46 -15.11 -41.72
CA SER A 284 -9.12 -13.68 -41.73
C SER A 284 -9.08 -13.02 -40.35
N THR A 285 -7.87 -12.68 -39.89
CA THR A 285 -7.62 -11.97 -38.62
C THR A 285 -6.45 -11.02 -38.83
N ILE A 286 -6.60 -9.78 -38.36
CA ILE A 286 -5.53 -8.79 -38.24
C ILE A 286 -4.79 -9.07 -36.94
N PHE A 287 -3.45 -9.10 -36.98
CA PHE A 287 -2.60 -9.37 -35.82
C PHE A 287 -2.04 -8.07 -35.25
N GLN A 288 -2.18 -7.86 -33.93
CA GLN A 288 -1.65 -6.71 -33.21
C GLN A 288 -0.56 -7.17 -32.24
N TYR A 289 0.46 -6.35 -31.99
CA TYR A 289 1.62 -6.77 -31.19
C TYR A 289 2.06 -5.69 -30.18
N ILE A 290 2.59 -6.11 -29.02
CA ILE A 290 3.37 -5.25 -28.12
C ILE A 290 4.85 -5.59 -28.32
N MET A 291 5.69 -4.58 -28.52
CA MET A 291 7.14 -4.72 -28.56
C MET A 291 7.82 -3.97 -27.42
N ARG A 292 8.80 -4.62 -26.78
CA ARG A 292 9.71 -4.05 -25.78
C ARG A 292 11.13 -4.15 -26.29
N ASP A 293 11.87 -3.05 -26.34
CA ASP A 293 13.27 -3.02 -26.81
C ASP A 293 13.48 -3.69 -28.19
N GLY A 294 12.50 -3.55 -29.09
CA GLY A 294 12.51 -4.17 -30.43
C GLY A 294 12.24 -5.68 -30.45
N LYS A 295 11.96 -6.31 -29.31
CA LYS A 295 11.54 -7.72 -29.21
C LYS A 295 10.03 -7.82 -29.07
N LEU A 296 9.46 -8.81 -29.74
CA LEU A 296 8.05 -9.12 -29.67
C LEU A 296 7.72 -9.76 -28.31
N GLU A 297 6.91 -9.10 -27.50
CA GLU A 297 6.52 -9.59 -26.17
C GLU A 297 5.17 -10.34 -26.21
N ARG A 298 4.21 -9.85 -27.00
CA ARG A 298 2.86 -10.45 -27.05
C ARG A 298 2.16 -10.18 -28.39
N GLU A 299 1.61 -11.23 -28.99
CA GLU A 299 0.71 -11.20 -30.15
C GLU A 299 -0.75 -11.25 -29.66
N PHE A 300 -1.61 -10.39 -30.19
CA PHE A 300 -3.02 -10.34 -29.87
C PHE A 300 -3.85 -10.55 -31.15
N SER A 301 -4.88 -11.38 -31.02
CA SER A 301 -5.83 -11.69 -32.10
C SER A 301 -7.28 -11.35 -31.71
N SER A 302 -7.52 -10.48 -30.73
CA SER A 302 -8.84 -10.33 -30.10
C SER A 302 -9.41 -8.92 -30.15
N ALA A 303 -10.63 -8.79 -30.67
CA ALA A 303 -11.54 -7.69 -30.38
C ALA A 303 -11.80 -7.58 -28.86
N SER A 304 -11.83 -6.36 -28.33
CA SER A 304 -12.15 -6.09 -26.93
C SER A 304 -13.62 -5.68 -26.79
N TRP A 305 -14.30 -6.20 -25.77
CA TRP A 305 -15.64 -5.76 -25.40
C TRP A 305 -15.51 -4.55 -24.48
N GLY A 306 -15.84 -3.36 -24.99
CA GLY A 306 -15.87 -2.17 -24.17
C GLY A 306 -16.92 -2.25 -23.06
N PRO A 307 -16.64 -1.77 -21.83
CA PRO A 307 -17.60 -1.82 -20.72
C PRO A 307 -18.93 -1.11 -21.01
N TYR A 308 -18.95 -0.20 -22.00
CA TYR A 308 -20.12 0.60 -22.36
C TYR A 308 -20.63 0.36 -23.79
N SER A 309 -20.14 -0.67 -24.50
CA SER A 309 -20.61 -1.01 -25.86
C SER A 309 -21.04 -2.47 -25.95
N LYS A 310 -22.30 -2.69 -26.37
CA LYS A 310 -22.77 -4.01 -26.84
C LYS A 310 -22.39 -4.31 -28.29
N LYS A 311 -21.82 -3.33 -29.01
CA LYS A 311 -21.26 -3.54 -30.34
C LYS A 311 -19.81 -3.99 -30.19
N GLU A 312 -19.45 -5.03 -30.93
CA GLU A 312 -18.06 -5.35 -31.20
C GLU A 312 -17.41 -4.13 -31.84
N VAL A 313 -16.40 -3.55 -31.19
CA VAL A 313 -15.63 -2.43 -31.74
C VAL A 313 -14.17 -2.84 -31.64
N GLU A 314 -13.46 -2.84 -32.76
CA GLU A 314 -12.02 -3.10 -32.82
C GLU A 314 -11.24 -1.93 -32.19
N TYR A 315 -11.20 -1.80 -30.87
CA TYR A 315 -10.29 -0.85 -30.23
C TYR A 315 -9.39 -1.52 -29.20
N TYR A 316 -8.21 -0.93 -29.02
CA TYR A 316 -7.17 -1.40 -28.11
C TYR A 316 -7.01 -0.45 -26.92
N GLU A 317 -6.85 -1.02 -25.73
CA GLU A 317 -6.59 -0.32 -24.46
C GLU A 317 -5.23 -0.79 -23.92
N THR A 318 -4.26 0.12 -23.78
CA THR A 318 -3.02 -0.15 -23.04
C THR A 318 -2.75 0.95 -22.04
N ARG A 319 -2.09 0.55 -20.95
CA ARG A 319 -1.38 1.50 -20.10
C ARG A 319 -0.02 1.82 -20.73
N PRO A 320 0.49 3.05 -20.58
CA PRO A 320 1.89 3.32 -20.81
C PRO A 320 2.76 2.39 -19.99
N ILE A 321 3.77 1.83 -20.66
CA ILE A 321 4.88 1.14 -20.03
C ILE A 321 6.13 1.70 -20.67
N LEU A 322 7.02 2.28 -19.88
CA LEU A 322 8.29 2.84 -20.36
C LEU A 322 9.06 1.81 -21.21
N GLY A 323 9.46 2.21 -22.43
CA GLY A 323 10.18 1.36 -23.38
C GLY A 323 9.31 0.43 -24.24
N ASN A 324 7.99 0.45 -24.06
CA ASN A 324 7.06 -0.34 -24.88
C ASN A 324 6.40 0.49 -25.99
N VAL A 325 6.14 -0.20 -27.11
CA VAL A 325 5.61 0.39 -28.33
C VAL A 325 4.36 -0.39 -28.75
N LEU A 326 3.27 0.32 -29.03
CA LEU A 326 2.05 -0.30 -29.56
C LEU A 326 2.23 -0.53 -31.06
N PHE A 327 2.20 -1.78 -31.54
CA PHE A 327 2.52 -2.15 -32.91
C PHE A 327 1.30 -2.69 -33.67
N PHE A 328 0.95 -2.02 -34.77
CA PHE A 328 -0.12 -2.45 -35.67
C PHE A 328 0.49 -3.12 -36.90
N LYS A 329 0.30 -4.45 -37.03
CA LYS A 329 0.67 -5.22 -38.22
C LYS A 329 -0.57 -5.53 -39.03
N CYS A 330 -0.41 -5.66 -40.33
CA CYS A 330 -1.51 -5.99 -41.20
C CYS A 330 -1.72 -7.51 -41.35
N ALA A 331 -2.99 -7.92 -41.51
CA ALA A 331 -3.40 -9.31 -41.69
C ALA A 331 -2.76 -10.01 -42.90
N THR A 332 -2.59 -9.28 -44.00
CA THR A 332 -2.34 -9.88 -45.32
C THR A 332 -1.12 -9.27 -46.02
N GLY A 333 0.06 -9.80 -45.70
CA GLY A 333 1.25 -9.63 -46.53
C GLY A 333 1.99 -8.30 -46.40
N SER A 334 3.00 -8.16 -47.26
CA SER A 334 4.08 -7.18 -47.17
C SER A 334 3.72 -5.71 -47.44
N ASN A 335 2.52 -5.40 -47.93
CA ASN A 335 2.25 -4.11 -48.59
C ASN A 335 0.93 -3.44 -48.12
N CYS A 336 0.60 -3.54 -46.84
CA CYS A 336 -0.74 -3.19 -46.38
C CYS A 336 -1.02 -1.69 -46.26
N LEU A 337 -0.01 -0.88 -45.97
CA LEU A 337 -0.11 0.58 -45.93
C LEU A 337 0.68 1.13 -47.11
N SER A 338 0.11 0.97 -48.30
CA SER A 338 0.56 1.72 -49.46
C SER A 338 -0.04 3.12 -49.38
N SER A 339 0.80 4.15 -49.24
CA SER A 339 0.34 5.52 -49.40
C SER A 339 0.10 5.87 -50.87
N LYS A 340 0.23 4.93 -51.82
CA LYS A 340 0.00 5.18 -53.24
C LYS A 340 -1.43 5.69 -53.46
N GLY A 341 -1.53 7.01 -53.71
CA GLY A 341 -2.81 7.73 -53.85
C GLY A 341 -3.40 8.26 -52.54
N LYS A 342 -2.85 7.92 -51.38
CA LYS A 342 -3.24 8.43 -50.06
C LYS A 342 -2.33 9.58 -49.64
N ARG A 343 -2.88 10.56 -48.94
CA ARG A 343 -2.14 11.73 -48.47
C ARG A 343 -2.08 11.84 -46.95
N THR A 344 -2.98 11.16 -46.25
CA THR A 344 -3.15 11.36 -44.81
C THR A 344 -3.28 10.02 -44.09
N LEU A 345 -2.57 9.91 -42.98
CA LEU A 345 -2.74 8.88 -41.96
C LEU A 345 -3.69 9.43 -40.89
N ASN A 346 -4.84 8.80 -40.71
CA ASN A 346 -5.81 9.17 -39.69
C ASN A 346 -5.74 8.20 -38.52
N ILE A 347 -5.54 8.73 -37.32
CA ILE A 347 -5.47 7.97 -36.09
C ILE A 347 -6.64 8.41 -35.22
N ASN A 348 -7.59 7.51 -35.03
CA ASN A 348 -8.71 7.75 -34.14
C ASN A 348 -8.35 7.26 -32.73
N ILE A 349 -8.17 8.21 -31.82
CA ILE A 349 -7.52 8.02 -30.52
C ILE A 349 -8.27 8.73 -29.40
N LEU A 350 -8.32 8.11 -28.23
CA LEU A 350 -8.87 8.65 -26.99
C LEU A 350 -7.75 8.73 -25.96
N GLY A 351 -7.67 9.86 -25.27
CA GLY A 351 -6.69 10.15 -24.22
C GLY A 351 -6.59 11.65 -23.97
N PHE A 352 -6.02 12.04 -22.83
CA PHE A 352 -5.79 13.46 -22.51
C PHE A 352 -4.79 14.09 -23.48
N LYS A 353 -5.06 15.34 -23.86
CA LYS A 353 -4.26 16.12 -24.81
C LYS A 353 -2.80 16.18 -24.40
N GLU A 354 -2.50 16.35 -23.12
CA GLU A 354 -1.13 16.39 -22.59
C GLU A 354 -0.34 15.11 -22.95
N ILE A 355 -0.98 13.95 -22.84
CA ILE A 355 -0.37 12.65 -23.10
C ILE A 355 -0.24 12.41 -24.60
N ILE A 356 -1.30 12.70 -25.35
CA ILE A 356 -1.31 12.56 -26.81
C ILE A 356 -0.28 13.50 -27.45
N SER A 357 -0.05 14.70 -26.88
CA SER A 357 0.96 15.64 -27.37
C SER A 357 2.37 15.06 -27.27
N ASN A 358 2.67 14.30 -26.23
CA ASN A 358 3.98 13.63 -26.08
C ASN A 358 4.08 12.34 -26.92
N THR A 359 2.98 11.87 -27.51
CA THR A 359 2.96 10.64 -28.28
C THR A 359 3.59 10.84 -29.67
N GLN A 360 4.39 9.89 -30.11
CA GLN A 360 4.98 9.82 -31.44
C GLN A 360 4.37 8.67 -32.24
N VAL A 361 4.12 8.92 -33.52
CA VAL A 361 3.80 7.90 -34.51
C VAL A 361 5.08 7.48 -35.21
N ASN A 362 5.37 6.19 -35.23
CA ASN A 362 6.50 5.65 -35.97
C ASN A 362 6.02 4.77 -37.11
N LEU A 363 6.49 5.04 -38.32
CA LEU A 363 6.25 4.18 -39.47
C LEU A 363 7.49 3.33 -39.75
N LEU A 364 7.32 2.00 -39.74
CA LEU A 364 8.36 1.09 -40.22
C LEU A 364 8.21 0.89 -41.72
N THR A 365 9.27 1.17 -42.46
CA THR A 365 9.38 0.96 -43.90
C THR A 365 10.12 -0.35 -44.18
N LYS A 366 9.89 -0.95 -45.35
CA LYS A 366 10.60 -2.18 -45.74
C LYS A 366 12.10 -1.91 -45.89
N GLY A 367 12.92 -2.66 -45.16
CA GLY A 367 14.38 -2.65 -45.33
C GLY A 367 15.11 -1.52 -44.59
N GLU A 368 14.42 -0.60 -43.94
CA GLU A 368 15.05 0.37 -43.04
C GLU A 368 15.06 -0.20 -41.61
N LYS A 369 16.17 0.04 -40.89
CA LYS A 369 16.33 -0.40 -39.48
C LYS A 369 15.79 0.62 -38.48
N ILE A 370 15.60 1.87 -38.91
CA ILE A 370 15.20 2.98 -38.07
C ILE A 370 13.79 3.39 -38.52
N PRO A 371 12.78 3.36 -37.63
CA PRO A 371 11.45 3.79 -38.01
C PRO A 371 11.42 5.32 -38.21
N LEU A 372 10.54 5.79 -39.08
CA LEU A 372 10.31 7.21 -39.26
C LEU A 372 9.34 7.71 -38.20
N SER A 373 9.84 8.50 -37.26
CA SER A 373 9.09 9.02 -36.11
C SER A 373 8.59 10.44 -36.34
N ILE A 374 7.34 10.71 -36.02
CA ILE A 374 6.73 12.04 -36.04
C ILE A 374 5.98 12.26 -34.71
N SER A 375 6.21 13.39 -34.05
CA SER A 375 5.42 13.81 -32.89
C SER A 375 3.98 14.11 -33.29
N LEU A 376 3.00 13.69 -32.48
CA LEU A 376 1.60 14.02 -32.69
C LEU A 376 1.24 15.45 -32.29
N GLU A 377 1.99 16.08 -31.40
CA GLU A 377 1.76 17.46 -30.91
C GLU A 377 1.37 18.46 -32.02
N PRO A 378 2.08 18.55 -33.17
CA PRO A 378 1.77 19.55 -34.19
C PRO A 378 0.46 19.30 -34.95
N TYR A 379 -0.15 18.12 -34.78
CA TYR A 379 -1.36 17.69 -35.47
C TYR A 379 -2.59 17.68 -34.56
N ILE A 380 -2.41 18.04 -33.28
CA ILE A 380 -3.50 18.24 -32.35
C ILE A 380 -4.02 19.67 -32.55
N ASP A 381 -5.11 19.80 -33.30
CA ASP A 381 -5.73 21.10 -33.55
C ASP A 381 -6.64 21.55 -32.37
N SER A 382 -7.28 22.71 -32.53
CA SER A 382 -8.19 23.27 -31.53
C SER A 382 -9.51 22.51 -31.39
N SER A 383 -9.82 21.56 -32.29
CA SER A 383 -11.00 20.71 -32.22
C SER A 383 -10.81 19.47 -31.34
N PHE A 384 -9.57 19.22 -30.89
CA PHE A 384 -9.28 18.13 -29.97
C PHE A 384 -10.03 18.32 -28.64
N ILE A 385 -10.91 17.39 -28.32
CA ILE A 385 -11.68 17.37 -27.07
C ILE A 385 -10.83 16.70 -25.99
N ASP A 386 -10.42 17.48 -25.00
CA ASP A 386 -9.54 17.06 -23.89
C ASP A 386 -10.36 16.67 -22.64
N ASP A 387 -11.20 15.65 -22.79
CA ASP A 387 -12.04 15.12 -21.70
C ASP A 387 -11.64 13.70 -21.25
N GLY A 388 -10.71 13.05 -21.96
CA GLY A 388 -10.30 11.66 -21.72
C GLY A 388 -11.34 10.60 -22.11
N ASP A 389 -12.52 11.01 -22.59
CA ASP A 389 -13.67 10.14 -22.91
C ASP A 389 -14.08 10.20 -24.38
N SER A 390 -13.67 11.27 -25.09
CA SER A 390 -13.96 11.51 -26.50
C SER A 390 -12.85 10.99 -27.39
N TYR A 391 -13.26 10.35 -28.48
CA TYR A 391 -12.37 9.95 -29.56
C TYR A 391 -12.07 11.14 -30.47
N ASN A 392 -10.80 11.43 -30.67
CA ASN A 392 -10.27 12.47 -31.52
C ASN A 392 -9.61 11.84 -32.76
N THR A 393 -9.77 12.46 -33.92
CA THR A 393 -9.08 12.01 -35.16
C THR A 393 -7.88 12.90 -35.43
N ILE A 394 -6.68 12.35 -35.33
CA ILE A 394 -5.43 13.05 -35.64
C ILE A 394 -4.99 12.68 -37.05
N SER A 395 -4.81 13.70 -37.89
CA SER A 395 -4.51 13.56 -39.31
C SER A 395 -3.05 13.92 -39.61
N VAL A 396 -2.21 12.94 -39.88
CA VAL A 396 -0.78 13.12 -40.17
C VAL A 396 -0.54 13.03 -41.68
N PRO A 397 -0.04 14.09 -42.35
CA PRO A 397 0.26 14.05 -43.78
C PRO A 397 1.38 13.04 -44.08
N LEU A 398 1.09 12.08 -44.97
CA LEU A 398 2.02 11.00 -45.33
C LEU A 398 3.27 11.53 -46.06
N GLN A 399 3.20 12.71 -46.69
CA GLN A 399 4.36 13.33 -47.35
C GLN A 399 5.51 13.59 -46.38
N ARG A 400 5.23 13.73 -45.09
CA ARG A 400 6.25 13.93 -44.04
C ARG A 400 7.15 12.72 -43.85
N PHE A 401 6.71 11.53 -44.26
CA PHE A 401 7.50 10.31 -44.19
C PHE A 401 8.33 10.06 -45.46
N TYR A 402 8.19 10.87 -46.53
CA TYR A 402 8.96 10.76 -47.79
C TYR A 402 9.00 9.35 -48.42
N ARG A 403 7.99 8.52 -48.15
CA ARG A 403 7.93 7.11 -48.52
C ARG A 403 6.49 6.70 -48.84
N ASN A 404 6.36 5.68 -49.69
CA ASN A 404 5.05 5.22 -50.16
C ASN A 404 4.60 3.86 -49.63
N GLU A 405 5.46 3.13 -48.93
CA GLU A 405 5.16 1.78 -48.47
C GLU A 405 5.63 1.61 -47.02
N PHE A 406 4.69 1.25 -46.15
CA PHE A 406 4.93 1.01 -44.73
C PHE A 406 4.45 -0.40 -44.35
N TYR A 407 5.21 -1.04 -43.46
CA TYR A 407 4.94 -2.38 -42.93
C TYR A 407 4.17 -2.35 -41.62
N ALA A 408 4.39 -1.31 -40.82
CA ALA A 408 3.78 -1.18 -39.51
C ALA A 408 3.71 0.27 -39.08
N ILE A 409 2.73 0.53 -38.22
CA ILE A 409 2.57 1.80 -37.50
C ILE A 409 2.76 1.50 -36.03
N THR A 410 3.46 2.38 -35.34
CA THR A 410 3.57 2.30 -33.90
C THR A 410 3.32 3.61 -33.19
N LEU A 411 2.84 3.53 -31.94
CA LEU A 411 2.75 4.67 -31.03
C LEU A 411 3.76 4.52 -29.87
N SER A 412 4.51 5.57 -29.59
CA SER A 412 5.52 5.66 -28.52
C SER A 412 5.51 7.05 -27.85
N GLY A 413 6.34 7.29 -26.83
CA GLY A 413 6.56 8.64 -26.27
C GLY A 413 5.53 9.14 -25.24
N TYR A 414 4.51 8.35 -24.93
CA TYR A 414 3.53 8.67 -23.88
C TYR A 414 4.12 8.36 -22.50
N ASP A 415 4.04 9.32 -21.57
CA ASP A 415 4.61 9.27 -20.22
C ASP A 415 3.85 8.25 -19.34
N ASP A 416 4.57 7.46 -18.55
CA ASP A 416 4.02 6.45 -17.64
C ASP A 416 3.75 6.98 -16.23
N SER A 417 4.13 8.22 -15.94
CA SER A 417 3.87 8.83 -14.63
C SER A 417 2.38 8.99 -14.32
N ASN A 418 1.55 9.08 -15.37
CA ASN A 418 0.12 9.30 -15.22
C ASN A 418 -0.62 7.98 -15.43
N SER A 419 -1.56 7.65 -14.54
CA SER A 419 -2.41 6.45 -14.60
C SER A 419 -3.36 6.39 -15.81
N ASP A 420 -3.15 7.27 -16.77
CA ASP A 420 -4.06 7.61 -17.83
C ASP A 420 -3.85 6.69 -19.03
N ILE A 421 -4.94 6.44 -19.73
CA ILE A 421 -5.07 5.37 -20.72
C ILE A 421 -5.15 6.02 -22.10
N ILE A 422 -4.34 5.54 -23.04
CA ILE A 422 -4.53 5.80 -24.46
C ILE A 422 -5.34 4.65 -25.06
N ARG A 423 -6.44 4.96 -25.75
CA ARG A 423 -7.19 3.99 -26.56
C ARG A 423 -7.12 4.35 -28.03
N VAL A 424 -6.73 3.40 -28.87
CA VAL A 424 -6.75 3.58 -30.33
C VAL A 424 -7.92 2.80 -30.89
N GLN A 425 -8.88 3.52 -31.48
CA GLN A 425 -10.06 2.90 -32.11
C GLN A 425 -9.80 2.46 -33.54
N SER A 426 -9.10 3.26 -34.33
CA SER A 426 -8.81 2.86 -35.71
C SER A 426 -7.63 3.63 -36.26
N ILE A 427 -6.97 3.03 -37.24
CA ILE A 427 -5.96 3.67 -38.05
C ILE A 427 -6.34 3.45 -39.52
N SER A 428 -6.44 4.54 -40.28
CA SER A 428 -6.85 4.49 -41.69
C SER A 428 -6.02 5.45 -42.56
N LEU A 429 -6.03 5.21 -43.87
CA LEU A 429 -5.40 6.09 -44.86
C LEU A 429 -6.46 6.76 -45.75
N SER A 430 -6.41 8.09 -45.86
CA SER A 430 -7.29 8.88 -46.73
C SER A 430 -6.51 9.72 -47.75
N ASN A 431 -7.23 10.24 -48.75
CA ASN A 431 -6.68 11.12 -49.78
C ASN A 431 -6.67 12.59 -49.34
#